data_AF-F9FHG5-F1
#
_entry.id   AF-F9FHG5-F1
#
_cell.length_a   1.000
_cell.length_b   1.000
_cell.length_c   1.000
_cell.angle_alpha   90.00
_cell.angle_beta   90.00
_cell.angle_gamma   90.00
#
_symmetry.space_group_name_H-M   'P 1'
#
loop_
_entity.id
_entity.type
_entity.pdbx_description
1 polymer ?
#
loop_
_entity_poly.entity_id
_entity_poly.type
_entity_poly.pdbx_seq_one_letter_code
_entity_poly.pdbx_strand_id
1 'polypeptide(L)'
;MDPDQLEAHKETLRDISRTAYDSRVPFNSITSESHRQILDRAIRNVLSTELAQFTYAQIIDGLPIADVAWDRRLPGIMGEHIIDDHETLCPGALEKAQEYYQDWDPSNLKFDPETLETFQKAEPSSKSFNMRLIELVAVALHQIAVWLHKLEPHLHQGDIDAVTYWEMPLSETMARFPPGPTLFSHHDYLDDDIYPEGVADMVGYWAEDRILGGVTVFDRRPENPDEIPNIYFHPCRKSQTIRVYQLRDEQQQALFDFLLQDESSPLPPPLPILGDKQNRIRVDAPRALTLHHIYRDIWERRPLTIIEMRIFDRRPKDEPDYPEVGDMIRRINAQGGIPLPQTRPRSLSPTMREDTNLLCKPLLGNSALRALYSFAEKIHSVQASCRDADIFPVGMPEQKGAAVAAKAPRDILGLAISFDLVLRVALPLDGGDGDCQSREEKASRLFATLGALADAT
;
A
#
# COMPACT_ATOMS: atom_id res chain seq x y z
N MET A 1 6.28 26.03 4.50
CA MET A 1 7.11 26.83 3.58
C MET A 1 6.24 27.36 2.43
N ASP A 2 6.54 28.53 1.87
CA ASP A 2 5.84 28.96 0.64
C ASP A 2 6.27 28.07 -0.55
N PRO A 3 5.44 27.90 -1.60
CA PRO A 3 5.76 27.02 -2.73
C PRO A 3 7.12 27.33 -3.40
N ASP A 4 7.41 28.62 -3.67
CA ASP A 4 8.67 29.02 -4.31
C ASP A 4 9.89 28.75 -3.42
N GLN A 5 9.73 28.91 -2.11
CA GLN A 5 10.77 28.58 -1.14
C GLN A 5 11.00 27.06 -1.07
N LEU A 6 9.93 26.27 -1.21
CA LEU A 6 10.03 24.82 -1.23
C LEU A 6 10.87 24.36 -2.42
N GLU A 7 10.66 24.93 -3.61
CA GLU A 7 11.43 24.52 -4.80
C GLU A 7 12.93 24.76 -4.63
N ALA A 8 13.32 25.95 -4.16
CA ALA A 8 14.73 26.23 -3.82
C ALA A 8 15.26 25.31 -2.71
N HIS A 9 14.41 24.92 -1.76
CA HIS A 9 14.78 23.97 -0.72
C HIS A 9 14.96 22.56 -1.28
N LYS A 10 14.16 22.12 -2.26
CA LYS A 10 14.34 20.81 -2.93
C LYS A 10 15.69 20.73 -3.63
N GLU A 11 16.14 21.79 -4.29
CA GLU A 11 17.49 21.85 -4.86
C GLU A 11 18.57 21.66 -3.79
N THR A 12 18.41 22.34 -2.64
CA THR A 12 19.33 22.17 -1.51
C THR A 12 19.31 20.73 -0.97
N LEU A 13 18.12 20.13 -0.81
CA LEU A 13 17.99 18.76 -0.34
C LEU A 13 18.62 17.76 -1.32
N ARG A 14 18.50 17.99 -2.63
CA ARG A 14 19.14 17.18 -3.69
C ARG A 14 20.66 17.27 -3.62
N ASP A 15 21.21 18.44 -3.35
CA ASP A 15 22.67 18.60 -3.20
C ASP A 15 23.19 17.91 -1.93
N ILE A 16 22.44 18.02 -0.83
CA ILE A 16 22.74 17.32 0.42
C ILE A 16 22.66 15.81 0.22
N SER A 17 21.60 15.31 -0.43
CA SER A 17 21.40 13.87 -0.65
C SER A 17 22.51 13.27 -1.50
N ARG A 18 22.90 13.95 -2.58
CA ARG A 18 24.03 13.54 -3.43
C ARG A 18 25.35 13.54 -2.66
N THR A 19 25.63 14.61 -1.93
CA THR A 19 26.87 14.71 -1.13
C THR A 19 26.94 13.59 -0.10
N ALA A 20 25.83 13.30 0.58
CA ALA A 20 25.74 12.21 1.56
C ALA A 20 25.84 10.83 0.92
N TYR A 21 25.30 10.64 -0.28
CA TYR A 21 25.41 9.39 -1.03
C TYR A 21 26.85 9.14 -1.50
N ASP A 22 27.49 10.14 -2.09
CA ASP A 22 28.85 10.05 -2.64
C ASP A 22 29.93 9.88 -1.56
N SER A 23 29.65 10.34 -0.33
CA SER A 23 30.56 10.18 0.82
C SER A 23 30.49 8.79 1.48
N ARG A 24 29.53 7.94 1.09
CA ARG A 24 29.35 6.61 1.70
C ARG A 24 30.59 5.75 1.49
N VAL A 25 30.98 5.03 2.53
CA VAL A 25 32.13 4.11 2.53
C VAL A 25 31.64 2.66 2.44
N PRO A 26 32.40 1.77 1.78
CA PRO A 26 31.98 0.38 1.59
C PRO A 26 31.92 -0.39 2.92
N PHE A 27 31.12 -1.45 2.97
CA PHE A 27 31.02 -2.37 4.11
C PHE A 27 32.41 -2.87 4.59
N ASN A 28 33.33 -3.10 3.65
CA ASN A 28 34.69 -3.55 3.94
C ASN A 28 35.57 -2.50 4.66
N SER A 29 35.08 -1.26 4.84
CA SER A 29 35.73 -0.24 5.68
C SER A 29 35.56 -0.49 7.18
N ILE A 30 34.72 -1.45 7.59
CA ILE A 30 34.61 -1.88 8.99
C ILE A 30 35.89 -2.61 9.39
N THR A 31 36.69 -1.95 10.23
CA THR A 31 38.01 -2.43 10.68
C THR A 31 37.91 -3.57 11.68
N SER A 32 36.89 -3.57 12.53
CA SER A 32 36.65 -4.63 13.52
C SER A 32 35.99 -5.83 12.88
N GLU A 33 36.67 -6.98 12.88
CA GLU A 33 36.14 -8.23 12.36
C GLU A 33 34.86 -8.67 13.08
N SER A 34 34.80 -8.53 14.40
CA SER A 34 33.61 -8.85 15.20
C SER A 34 32.40 -8.01 14.79
N HIS A 35 32.56 -6.69 14.65
CA HIS A 35 31.47 -5.80 14.20
C HIS A 35 30.99 -6.16 12.79
N ARG A 36 31.93 -6.48 11.90
CA ARG A 36 31.62 -6.89 10.52
C ARG A 36 30.82 -8.19 10.48
N GLN A 37 31.21 -9.19 11.27
CA GLN A 37 30.50 -10.46 11.38
C GLN A 37 29.11 -10.27 12.00
N ILE A 38 28.97 -9.43 13.02
CA ILE A 38 27.67 -9.15 13.65
C ILE A 38 26.72 -8.47 12.65
N LEU A 39 27.20 -7.47 11.90
CA LEU A 39 26.37 -6.78 10.91
C LEU A 39 25.98 -7.71 9.76
N ASP A 40 26.92 -8.48 9.20
CA ASP A 40 26.60 -9.46 8.13
C ASP A 40 25.56 -10.47 8.61
N ARG A 41 25.75 -11.02 9.82
CA ARG A 41 24.79 -11.97 10.41
C ARG A 41 23.42 -11.33 10.63
N ALA A 42 23.37 -10.11 11.17
CA ALA A 42 22.10 -9.41 11.39
C ALA A 42 21.33 -9.21 10.08
N ILE A 43 22.03 -8.84 9.00
CA ILE A 43 21.42 -8.71 7.67
C ILE A 43 20.95 -10.09 7.18
N ARG A 44 21.81 -11.13 7.23
CA ARG A 44 21.45 -12.50 6.85
C ARG A 44 20.23 -13.03 7.61
N ASN A 45 20.11 -12.75 8.91
CA ASN A 45 18.96 -13.14 9.72
C ASN A 45 17.66 -12.55 9.15
N VAL A 46 17.66 -11.26 8.79
CA VAL A 46 16.48 -10.65 8.15
C VAL A 46 16.23 -11.23 6.76
N LEU A 47 17.25 -11.35 5.92
CA LEU A 47 17.13 -11.87 4.55
C LEU A 47 16.67 -13.33 4.51
N SER A 48 16.95 -14.11 5.55
CA SER A 48 16.50 -15.50 5.67
C SER A 48 14.99 -15.64 5.90
N THR A 49 14.30 -14.57 6.28
CA THR A 49 12.86 -14.62 6.55
C THR A 49 12.07 -14.77 5.26
N GLU A 50 10.98 -15.55 5.32
CA GLU A 50 10.05 -15.69 4.19
C GLU A 50 9.50 -14.34 3.73
N LEU A 51 9.25 -13.42 4.68
CA LEU A 51 8.78 -12.07 4.38
C LEU A 51 9.79 -11.25 3.57
N ALA A 52 11.08 -11.31 3.91
CA ALA A 52 12.12 -10.62 3.14
C ALA A 52 12.25 -11.22 1.74
N GLN A 53 12.33 -12.55 1.63
CA GLN A 53 12.40 -13.24 0.34
C GLN A 53 11.19 -12.90 -0.55
N PHE A 54 9.98 -12.93 0.01
CA PHE A 54 8.76 -12.59 -0.72
C PHE A 54 8.69 -11.12 -1.13
N THR A 55 9.19 -10.21 -0.29
CA THR A 55 9.25 -8.77 -0.61
C THR A 55 10.21 -8.52 -1.77
N TYR A 56 11.41 -9.09 -1.73
CA TYR A 56 12.39 -8.95 -2.81
C TYR A 56 11.99 -9.68 -4.08
N ALA A 57 11.28 -10.81 -3.97
CA ALA A 57 10.71 -11.51 -5.12
C ALA A 57 9.73 -10.63 -5.89
N GLN A 58 8.89 -9.83 -5.22
CA GLN A 58 8.01 -8.88 -5.90
C GLN A 58 8.80 -7.80 -6.66
N ILE A 59 9.89 -7.29 -6.09
CA ILE A 59 10.76 -6.30 -6.78
C ILE A 59 11.40 -6.93 -8.04
N ILE A 60 11.87 -8.17 -7.93
CA ILE A 60 12.44 -8.94 -9.05
C ILE A 60 11.38 -9.23 -10.12
N ASP A 61 10.17 -9.56 -9.69
CA ASP A 61 9.02 -9.72 -10.57
C ASP A 61 8.78 -8.43 -11.36
N GLY A 62 8.81 -7.29 -10.68
CA GLY A 62 8.64 -5.95 -11.28
C GLY A 62 7.32 -5.30 -10.90
N LEU A 63 6.37 -6.07 -10.37
CA LEU A 63 5.11 -5.57 -9.80
C LEU A 63 4.84 -6.20 -8.43
N PRO A 64 4.23 -5.46 -7.48
CA PRO A 64 3.68 -6.08 -6.28
C PRO A 64 2.49 -6.96 -6.67
N ILE A 65 2.19 -7.97 -5.86
CA ILE A 65 0.90 -8.67 -6.02
C ILE A 65 -0.25 -7.76 -5.59
N ALA A 66 -1.45 -8.01 -6.11
CA ALA A 66 -2.66 -7.21 -5.89
C ALA A 66 -2.88 -6.90 -4.39
N ASP A 67 -2.88 -7.92 -3.54
CA ASP A 67 -3.08 -7.78 -2.10
C ASP A 67 -2.06 -6.85 -1.44
N VAL A 68 -0.80 -6.91 -1.88
CA VAL A 68 0.28 -6.07 -1.34
C VAL A 68 0.17 -4.64 -1.86
N ALA A 69 -0.22 -4.46 -3.12
CA ALA A 69 -0.47 -3.14 -3.71
C ALA A 69 -1.61 -2.40 -2.97
N TRP A 70 -2.68 -3.12 -2.62
CA TRP A 70 -3.81 -2.59 -1.86
C TRP A 70 -3.58 -2.55 -0.34
N ASP A 71 -2.59 -3.27 0.21
CA ASP A 71 -2.21 -3.24 1.63
C ASP A 71 -1.43 -1.97 1.98
N ARG A 72 -2.10 -0.84 1.79
CA ARG A 72 -1.60 0.49 2.09
C ARG A 72 -2.71 1.33 2.67
N ARG A 73 -2.36 2.15 3.66
CA ARG A 73 -3.28 3.09 4.30
C ARG A 73 -3.78 4.15 3.31
N LEU A 74 -2.88 4.56 2.41
CA LEU A 74 -3.14 5.40 1.25
C LEU A 74 -2.58 4.64 0.03
N PRO A 75 -3.41 3.85 -0.68
CA PRO A 75 -2.93 2.94 -1.73
C PRO A 75 -2.23 3.61 -2.90
N GLY A 76 -2.55 4.87 -3.20
CA GLY A 76 -2.05 5.54 -4.41
C GLY A 76 -2.66 5.00 -5.71
N ILE A 77 -3.36 3.87 -5.64
CA ILE A 77 -4.18 3.25 -6.69
C ILE A 77 -5.67 3.35 -6.33
N MET A 78 -6.54 3.37 -7.34
CA MET A 78 -7.99 3.55 -7.18
C MET A 78 -8.76 2.77 -8.25
N GLY A 79 -10.05 2.54 -8.02
CA GLY A 79 -10.94 1.90 -9.00
C GLY A 79 -10.65 0.43 -9.24
N GLU A 80 -11.15 -0.09 -10.36
CA GLU A 80 -10.85 -1.43 -10.90
C GLU A 80 -9.48 -1.40 -11.58
N HIS A 81 -8.44 -1.34 -10.75
CA HIS A 81 -7.07 -1.20 -11.22
C HIS A 81 -6.58 -2.53 -11.80
N ILE A 82 -5.87 -2.51 -12.92
CA ILE A 82 -5.38 -3.74 -13.60
C ILE A 82 -4.34 -4.53 -12.80
N ILE A 83 -3.97 -4.05 -11.61
CA ILE A 83 -3.14 -4.79 -10.66
C ILE A 83 -3.93 -5.92 -10.00
N ASP A 84 -5.27 -5.84 -10.03
CA ASP A 84 -6.18 -6.85 -9.47
C ASP A 84 -5.95 -8.23 -10.10
N ASP A 85 -5.48 -8.27 -11.35
CA ASP A 85 -5.17 -9.51 -12.07
C ASP A 85 -3.80 -10.11 -11.66
N HIS A 86 -2.96 -9.38 -10.92
CA HIS A 86 -1.66 -9.85 -10.45
C HIS A 86 -1.75 -10.52 -9.08
N GLU A 87 -2.45 -11.64 -9.00
CA GLU A 87 -2.73 -12.34 -7.73
C GLU A 87 -1.50 -13.06 -7.15
N THR A 88 -0.57 -13.50 -8.00
CA THR A 88 0.61 -14.29 -7.62
C THR A 88 1.85 -13.83 -8.37
N LEU A 89 3.02 -14.01 -7.76
CA LEU A 89 4.32 -13.81 -8.40
C LEU A 89 4.44 -14.60 -9.71
N CYS A 90 5.14 -14.05 -10.71
CA CYS A 90 5.47 -14.79 -11.91
C CYS A 90 6.47 -15.92 -11.59
N PRO A 91 6.47 -17.02 -12.39
CA PRO A 91 7.38 -18.13 -12.19
C PRO A 91 8.85 -17.69 -12.17
N GLY A 92 9.62 -18.13 -11.17
CA GLY A 92 11.05 -17.84 -11.04
C GLY A 92 11.38 -16.63 -10.16
N ALA A 93 10.41 -15.76 -9.82
CA ALA A 93 10.68 -14.57 -9.02
C ALA A 93 11.11 -14.91 -7.58
N LEU A 94 10.45 -15.88 -6.96
CA LEU A 94 10.78 -16.31 -5.61
C LEU A 94 12.10 -17.10 -5.58
N GLU A 95 12.30 -17.98 -6.54
CA GLU A 95 13.53 -18.77 -6.67
C GLU A 95 14.74 -17.86 -6.86
N LYS A 96 14.60 -16.80 -7.66
CA LYS A 96 15.67 -15.82 -7.88
C LYS A 96 15.94 -14.98 -6.63
N ALA A 97 14.93 -14.61 -5.85
CA ALA A 97 15.13 -13.96 -4.55
C ALA A 97 15.90 -14.87 -3.57
N GLN A 98 15.59 -16.18 -3.58
CA GLN A 98 16.29 -17.17 -2.77
C GLN A 98 17.74 -17.39 -3.23
N GLU A 99 18.00 -17.40 -4.54
CA GLU A 99 19.34 -17.44 -5.11
C GLU A 99 20.18 -16.23 -4.64
N TYR A 100 19.63 -15.01 -4.70
CA TYR A 100 20.31 -13.82 -4.18
C TYR A 100 20.62 -13.90 -2.68
N TYR A 101 19.74 -14.52 -1.89
CA TYR A 101 20.02 -14.76 -0.48
C TYR A 101 21.16 -15.78 -0.29
N GLN A 102 21.18 -16.85 -1.07
CA GLN A 102 22.24 -17.87 -1.01
C GLN A 102 23.60 -17.29 -1.39
N ASP A 103 23.62 -16.46 -2.43
CA ASP A 103 24.82 -15.78 -2.94
C ASP A 103 25.07 -14.43 -2.24
N TRP A 104 24.45 -14.19 -1.08
CA TRP A 104 24.55 -12.92 -0.37
C TRP A 104 26.02 -12.57 -0.05
N ASP A 105 26.42 -11.40 -0.54
CA ASP A 105 27.72 -10.76 -0.28
C ASP A 105 27.50 -9.29 0.15
N PRO A 106 27.87 -8.92 1.38
CA PRO A 106 27.71 -7.55 1.87
C PRO A 106 28.70 -6.55 1.23
N SER A 107 29.68 -7.00 0.43
CA SER A 107 30.74 -6.14 -0.13
C SER A 107 30.24 -4.99 -0.99
N ASN A 108 29.03 -5.11 -1.57
CA ASN A 108 28.43 -4.08 -2.40
C ASN A 108 27.71 -2.98 -1.59
N LEU A 109 27.49 -3.20 -0.28
CA LEU A 109 26.83 -2.23 0.57
C LEU A 109 27.75 -1.05 0.89
N LYS A 110 27.17 0.15 0.92
CA LYS A 110 27.85 1.37 1.33
C LYS A 110 27.05 2.07 2.42
N PHE A 111 27.74 2.65 3.39
CA PHE A 111 27.09 3.28 4.53
C PHE A 111 27.68 4.65 4.80
N ASP A 112 26.90 5.46 5.50
CA ASP A 112 27.37 6.73 6.03
C ASP A 112 28.58 6.52 6.96
N PRO A 113 29.69 7.24 6.73
CA PRO A 113 30.93 7.05 7.50
C PRO A 113 30.76 7.36 8.99
N GLU A 114 29.96 8.37 9.37
CA GLU A 114 29.74 8.73 10.78
C GLU A 114 28.98 7.64 11.53
N THR A 115 27.95 7.07 10.88
CA THR A 115 27.15 5.96 11.40
C THR A 115 27.99 4.70 11.58
N LEU A 116 28.84 4.36 10.60
CA LEU A 116 29.77 3.24 10.71
C LEU A 116 30.85 3.44 11.76
N GLU A 117 31.39 4.65 11.88
CA GLU A 117 32.39 4.97 12.90
C GLU A 117 31.78 4.84 14.31
N THR A 118 30.57 5.35 14.50
CA THR A 118 29.84 5.25 15.77
C THR A 118 29.49 3.80 16.11
N PHE A 119 29.08 3.00 15.13
CA PHE A 119 28.86 1.57 15.31
C PHE A 119 30.12 0.84 15.79
N GLN A 120 31.27 1.12 15.17
CA GLN A 120 32.55 0.47 15.51
C GLN A 120 33.11 0.89 16.88
N LYS A 121 32.79 2.10 17.34
CA LYS A 121 33.22 2.60 18.66
C LYS A 121 32.31 2.13 19.80
N ALA A 122 31.10 1.69 19.49
CA ALA A 122 30.14 1.30 20.50
C ALA A 122 30.46 -0.10 21.05
N GLU A 123 30.37 -0.26 22.37
CA GLU A 123 30.57 -1.57 23.00
C GLU A 123 29.47 -2.55 22.56
N PRO A 124 29.82 -3.79 22.13
CA PRO A 124 28.84 -4.80 21.77
C PRO A 124 27.80 -5.02 22.88
N SER A 125 26.54 -5.20 22.49
CA SER A 125 25.38 -5.32 23.40
C SER A 125 24.99 -4.03 24.15
N SER A 126 25.69 -2.91 23.94
CA SER A 126 25.21 -1.62 24.46
C SER A 126 24.00 -1.13 23.67
N LYS A 127 23.14 -0.30 24.30
CA LYS A 127 21.98 0.30 23.61
C LYS A 127 22.41 1.15 22.39
N SER A 128 23.58 1.81 22.47
CA SER A 128 24.13 2.59 21.35
C SER A 128 24.52 1.69 20.18
N PHE A 129 25.23 0.59 20.47
CA PHE A 129 25.59 -0.42 19.48
C PHE A 129 24.34 -1.01 18.81
N ASN A 130 23.36 -1.43 19.60
CA ASN A 130 22.12 -2.03 19.11
C ASN A 130 21.33 -1.08 18.20
N MET A 131 21.27 0.20 18.56
CA MET A 131 20.57 1.21 17.78
C MET A 131 21.29 1.50 16.44
N ARG A 132 22.63 1.63 16.45
CA ARG A 132 23.43 1.77 15.21
C ARG A 132 23.35 0.51 14.33
N LEU A 133 23.29 -0.68 14.93
CA LEU A 133 23.10 -1.94 14.21
C LEU A 133 21.78 -1.93 13.43
N ILE A 134 20.68 -1.53 14.06
CA ILE A 134 19.38 -1.43 13.38
C ILE A 134 19.42 -0.40 12.25
N GLU A 135 20.05 0.75 12.46
CA GLU A 135 20.21 1.76 11.40
C GLU A 135 20.94 1.19 10.17
N LEU A 136 22.04 0.48 10.39
CA LEU A 136 22.80 -0.16 9.32
C LEU A 136 22.00 -1.29 8.64
N VAL A 137 21.24 -2.08 9.41
CA VAL A 137 20.36 -3.12 8.84
C VAL A 137 19.27 -2.49 7.96
N ALA A 138 18.58 -1.44 8.43
CA ALA A 138 17.57 -0.74 7.63
C ALA A 138 18.15 -0.18 6.32
N VAL A 139 19.32 0.46 6.40
CA VAL A 139 20.05 0.99 5.23
C VAL A 139 20.50 -0.12 4.27
N ALA A 140 20.86 -1.31 4.79
CA ALA A 140 21.19 -2.46 3.96
C ALA A 140 19.96 -2.99 3.20
N LEU A 141 18.83 -3.17 3.90
CA LEU A 141 17.59 -3.65 3.28
C LEU A 141 17.09 -2.70 2.18
N HIS A 142 17.20 -1.40 2.42
CA HIS A 142 16.92 -0.34 1.44
C HIS A 142 17.80 -0.48 0.20
N GLN A 143 19.13 -0.58 0.38
CA GLN A 143 20.08 -0.70 -0.73
C GLN A 143 19.88 -1.97 -1.56
N ILE A 144 19.53 -3.09 -0.91
CA ILE A 144 19.22 -4.34 -1.62
C ILE A 144 18.00 -4.15 -2.51
N ALA A 145 16.94 -3.53 -2.02
CA ALA A 145 15.76 -3.22 -2.82
C ALA A 145 16.09 -2.27 -3.99
N VAL A 146 16.85 -1.21 -3.75
CA VAL A 146 17.34 -0.29 -4.79
C VAL A 146 18.10 -1.06 -5.87
N TRP A 147 19.02 -1.94 -5.46
CA TRP A 147 19.83 -2.73 -6.39
C TRP A 147 18.96 -3.67 -7.22
N LEU A 148 18.11 -4.48 -6.56
CA LEU A 148 17.23 -5.43 -7.24
C LEU A 148 16.25 -4.75 -8.20
N HIS A 149 15.73 -3.57 -7.84
CA HIS A 149 14.84 -2.83 -8.72
C HIS A 149 15.54 -2.35 -9.99
N LYS A 150 16.84 -2.04 -9.92
CA LYS A 150 17.63 -1.63 -11.09
C LYS A 150 18.09 -2.81 -11.95
N LEU A 151 17.88 -4.05 -11.53
CA LEU A 151 18.26 -5.23 -12.30
C LEU A 151 17.22 -5.51 -13.38
N GLU A 152 17.58 -5.16 -14.61
CA GLU A 152 16.82 -5.51 -15.80
C GLU A 152 17.34 -6.82 -16.43
N PRO A 153 16.47 -7.64 -17.05
CA PRO A 153 15.02 -7.48 -17.13
C PRO A 153 14.30 -7.97 -15.86
N HIS A 154 13.18 -7.33 -15.54
CA HIS A 154 12.16 -7.86 -14.63
C HIS A 154 11.50 -9.14 -15.16
N LEU A 155 11.01 -10.01 -14.27
CA LEU A 155 10.43 -11.31 -14.65
C LEU A 155 8.95 -11.27 -15.02
N HIS A 156 8.26 -10.16 -14.72
CA HIS A 156 6.85 -10.01 -15.03
C HIS A 156 6.61 -10.16 -16.53
N GLN A 157 5.67 -11.03 -16.89
CA GLN A 157 5.40 -11.39 -18.29
C GLN A 157 4.46 -10.40 -19.00
N GLY A 158 3.79 -9.53 -18.24
CA GLY A 158 2.90 -8.49 -18.74
C GLY A 158 3.58 -7.14 -18.93
N ASP A 159 2.77 -6.13 -19.28
CA ASP A 159 3.23 -4.76 -19.46
C ASP A 159 3.23 -4.03 -18.10
N ILE A 160 4.42 -3.98 -17.47
CA ILE A 160 4.65 -3.29 -16.19
C ILE A 160 4.25 -1.81 -16.29
N ASP A 161 4.54 -1.16 -17.42
CA ASP A 161 4.26 0.26 -17.62
C ASP A 161 2.75 0.49 -17.74
N ALA A 162 2.04 -0.36 -18.47
CA ALA A 162 0.58 -0.29 -18.56
C ALA A 162 -0.06 -0.40 -17.17
N VAL A 163 0.44 -1.29 -16.31
CA VAL A 163 -0.05 -1.47 -14.93
C VAL A 163 0.31 -0.28 -14.05
N THR A 164 1.56 0.18 -14.09
CA THR A 164 2.06 1.25 -13.22
C THR A 164 1.44 2.60 -13.57
N TYR A 165 1.36 2.91 -14.85
CA TYR A 165 0.82 4.17 -15.36
C TYR A 165 -0.67 4.08 -15.71
N TRP A 166 -1.37 3.10 -15.16
CA TRP A 166 -2.80 2.97 -15.36
C TRP A 166 -3.53 4.19 -14.83
N GLU A 167 -4.45 4.71 -15.63
CA GLU A 167 -5.31 5.82 -15.25
C GLU A 167 -6.75 5.37 -15.18
N MET A 168 -7.40 5.70 -14.07
CA MET A 168 -8.81 5.44 -13.91
C MET A 168 -9.61 6.13 -15.02
N PRO A 169 -10.50 5.42 -15.74
CA PRO A 169 -11.40 6.05 -16.70
C PRO A 169 -12.38 6.96 -15.95
N LEU A 170 -12.06 8.26 -15.90
CA LEU A 170 -12.81 9.25 -15.14
C LEU A 170 -14.11 9.65 -15.86
N SER A 171 -15.17 9.85 -15.07
CA SER A 171 -16.27 10.72 -15.51
C SER A 171 -15.84 12.19 -15.44
N GLU A 172 -16.50 13.09 -16.20
CA GLU A 172 -16.17 14.53 -16.26
C GLU A 172 -16.10 15.24 -14.89
N THR A 173 -16.67 14.65 -13.84
CA THR A 173 -16.75 15.25 -12.49
C THR A 173 -15.69 14.76 -11.52
N MET A 174 -14.87 13.78 -11.90
CA MET A 174 -13.85 13.21 -11.00
C MET A 174 -12.50 13.88 -11.17
N ALA A 175 -11.82 14.12 -10.04
CA ALA A 175 -10.44 14.61 -10.05
C ALA A 175 -9.50 13.54 -10.60
N ARG A 176 -8.59 13.94 -11.50
CA ARG A 176 -7.53 13.06 -12.00
C ARG A 176 -6.41 12.98 -10.97
N PHE A 177 -6.09 11.75 -10.57
CA PHE A 177 -4.93 11.45 -9.76
C PHE A 177 -3.89 10.81 -10.69
N PRO A 178 -2.79 11.50 -11.01
CA PRO A 178 -1.77 10.91 -11.86
C PRO A 178 -1.16 9.69 -11.18
N PRO A 179 -0.85 8.63 -11.94
CA PRO A 179 -0.15 7.47 -11.40
C PRO A 179 1.24 7.88 -10.92
N GLY A 180 1.71 7.19 -9.87
CA GLY A 180 3.09 7.34 -9.41
C GLY A 180 4.09 6.66 -10.36
N PRO A 181 5.39 6.92 -10.21
CA PRO A 181 6.43 6.31 -11.05
C PRO A 181 6.65 4.82 -10.74
N THR A 182 6.09 4.31 -9.64
CA THR A 182 6.14 2.89 -9.24
C THR A 182 5.01 2.55 -8.27
N LEU A 183 4.55 1.29 -8.31
CA LEU A 183 3.62 0.74 -7.32
C LEU A 183 4.32 0.36 -5.99
N PHE A 184 5.65 0.20 -6.00
CA PHE A 184 6.46 -0.03 -4.80
C PHE A 184 6.75 1.30 -4.08
N SER A 185 5.73 1.87 -3.44
CA SER A 185 5.88 3.18 -2.79
C SER A 185 5.34 3.23 -1.37
N HIS A 186 5.99 4.05 -0.54
CA HIS A 186 5.48 4.49 0.75
C HIS A 186 4.81 5.87 0.59
N HIS A 187 3.63 6.08 1.19
CA HIS A 187 2.82 7.30 0.96
C HIS A 187 3.50 8.64 1.31
N ASP A 188 4.49 8.61 2.21
CA ASP A 188 5.29 9.79 2.60
C ASP A 188 6.74 9.81 2.06
N TYR A 189 7.20 8.79 1.34
CA TYR A 189 8.55 8.77 0.75
C TYR A 189 8.45 8.71 -0.78
N LEU A 190 8.02 9.83 -1.36
CA LEU A 190 7.67 9.96 -2.77
C LEU A 190 8.52 11.01 -3.52
N ASP A 191 9.55 11.57 -2.88
CA ASP A 191 10.34 12.67 -3.43
C ASP A 191 11.51 12.15 -4.30
N ASP A 192 11.21 11.37 -5.34
CA ASP A 192 12.20 10.75 -6.24
C ASP A 192 13.13 11.77 -6.89
N ASP A 193 12.67 13.00 -7.06
CA ASP A 193 13.49 14.07 -7.63
C ASP A 193 14.57 14.60 -6.67
N ILE A 194 14.48 14.30 -5.37
CA ILE A 194 15.50 14.65 -4.36
C ILE A 194 16.42 13.44 -4.09
N TYR A 195 15.91 12.22 -4.27
CA TYR A 195 16.63 11.01 -3.91
C TYR A 195 17.84 10.75 -4.84
N PRO A 196 18.99 10.31 -4.29
CA PRO A 196 20.20 10.11 -5.08
C PRO A 196 20.02 9.02 -6.15
N GLU A 197 19.19 8.01 -5.88
CA GLU A 197 18.89 6.90 -6.79
C GLU A 197 17.48 6.99 -7.38
N GLY A 198 16.82 8.14 -7.24
CA GLY A 198 15.51 8.43 -7.82
C GLY A 198 14.40 7.49 -7.34
N VAL A 199 13.64 6.96 -8.30
CA VAL A 199 12.52 6.02 -8.05
C VAL A 199 12.98 4.78 -7.29
N ALA A 200 14.22 4.33 -7.48
CA ALA A 200 14.73 3.15 -6.79
C ALA A 200 14.80 3.35 -5.27
N ASP A 201 15.06 4.57 -4.79
CA ASP A 201 15.01 4.87 -3.35
C ASP A 201 13.58 4.77 -2.81
N MET A 202 12.54 5.09 -3.60
CA MET A 202 11.14 4.86 -3.18
C MET A 202 10.86 3.38 -2.95
N VAL A 203 11.40 2.52 -3.82
CA VAL A 203 11.30 1.05 -3.70
C VAL A 203 12.05 0.57 -2.45
N GLY A 204 13.19 1.19 -2.14
CA GLY A 204 13.94 0.95 -0.91
C GLY A 204 13.11 1.17 0.34
N TYR A 205 12.47 2.35 0.46
CA TYR A 205 11.59 2.67 1.58
C TYR A 205 10.36 1.76 1.66
N TRP A 206 9.80 1.39 0.51
CA TRP A 206 8.71 0.41 0.46
C TRP A 206 9.14 -0.96 1.00
N ALA A 207 10.32 -1.44 0.61
CA ALA A 207 10.83 -2.73 1.06
C ALA A 207 11.11 -2.73 2.58
N GLU A 208 11.67 -1.65 3.12
CA GLU A 208 11.83 -1.49 4.57
C GLU A 208 10.50 -1.58 5.31
N ASP A 209 9.47 -0.87 4.83
CA ASP A 209 8.13 -0.92 5.42
C ASP A 209 7.52 -2.33 5.37
N ARG A 210 7.70 -3.04 4.25
CA ARG A 210 7.23 -4.42 4.12
C ARG A 210 7.98 -5.36 5.05
N ILE A 211 9.30 -5.28 5.14
CA ILE A 211 10.11 -6.24 5.89
C ILE A 211 10.10 -5.94 7.39
N LEU A 212 10.38 -4.70 7.77
CA LEU A 212 10.49 -4.31 9.18
C LEU A 212 9.13 -3.98 9.80
N GLY A 213 8.16 -3.53 9.01
CA GLY A 213 6.86 -3.04 9.47
C GLY A 213 6.73 -1.53 9.44
N GLY A 214 7.78 -0.81 9.03
CA GLY A 214 7.80 0.61 8.75
C GLY A 214 9.20 1.07 8.32
N VAL A 215 9.28 2.23 7.68
CA VAL A 215 10.58 2.88 7.43
C VAL A 215 11.20 3.23 8.78
N THR A 216 12.44 2.83 8.99
CA THR A 216 13.12 3.01 10.27
C THR A 216 13.75 4.39 10.35
N VAL A 217 13.33 5.17 11.35
CA VAL A 217 13.81 6.54 11.58
C VAL A 217 14.26 6.73 13.03
N PHE A 218 15.12 7.71 13.27
CA PHE A 218 15.79 7.91 14.55
C PHE A 218 15.63 9.34 15.02
N ASP A 219 15.53 9.54 16.33
CA ASP A 219 15.65 10.88 16.90
C ASP A 219 17.13 11.31 16.85
N ARG A 220 17.43 12.28 15.99
CA ARG A 220 18.78 12.81 15.76
C ARG A 220 19.14 13.94 16.73
N ARG A 221 18.20 14.42 17.54
CA ARG A 221 18.44 15.51 18.48
C ARG A 221 17.58 15.34 19.75
N PRO A 222 17.91 14.35 20.60
CA PRO A 222 17.19 14.13 21.84
C PRO A 222 17.31 15.35 22.76
N GLU A 223 16.27 15.62 23.56
CA GLU A 223 16.26 16.72 24.53
C GLU A 223 17.39 16.58 25.57
N ASN A 224 17.69 15.33 25.95
CA ASN A 224 18.83 14.98 26.77
C ASN A 224 19.94 14.34 25.90
N PRO A 225 21.11 15.00 25.71
CA PRO A 225 22.20 14.45 24.93
C PRO A 225 22.77 13.12 25.45
N ASP A 226 22.59 12.84 26.74
CA ASP A 226 23.05 11.61 27.38
C ASP A 226 22.05 10.45 27.22
N GLU A 227 20.84 10.73 26.73
CA GLU A 227 19.81 9.72 26.50
C GLU A 227 19.94 9.12 25.10
N ILE A 228 20.12 7.81 25.03
CA ILE A 228 20.17 7.11 23.74
C ILE A 228 18.75 7.10 23.15
N PRO A 229 18.54 7.71 21.97
CA PRO A 229 17.22 7.88 21.38
C PRO A 229 16.56 6.53 21.12
N ASN A 230 15.24 6.50 21.25
CA ASN A 230 14.44 5.33 20.88
C ASN A 230 14.28 5.24 19.35
N ILE A 231 13.94 4.04 18.90
CA ILE A 231 13.75 3.71 17.49
C ILE A 231 12.29 3.96 17.11
N TYR A 232 12.08 4.54 15.94
CA TYR A 232 10.77 4.89 15.45
C TYR A 232 10.52 4.22 14.10
N PHE A 233 9.30 3.72 13.91
CA PHE A 233 8.84 3.19 12.63
C PHE A 233 7.78 4.10 12.03
N HIS A 234 7.88 4.27 10.71
CA HIS A 234 6.90 4.97 9.91
C HIS A 234 6.22 3.97 8.96
N PRO A 235 5.02 3.48 9.31
CA PRO A 235 4.39 2.38 8.58
C PRO A 235 3.50 2.88 7.43
N CYS A 236 3.33 2.06 6.40
CA CYS A 236 2.48 2.33 5.24
C CYS A 236 1.25 1.43 5.16
N ARG A 237 1.27 0.27 5.84
CA ARG A 237 0.30 -0.83 5.68
C ARG A 237 -1.13 -0.40 5.99
N LYS A 238 -2.09 -1.11 5.40
CA LYS A 238 -3.50 -0.91 5.70
C LYS A 238 -3.71 -1.14 7.19
N SER A 239 -4.62 -0.36 7.78
CA SER A 239 -4.97 -0.48 9.20
C SER A 239 -3.88 -0.14 10.23
N GLN A 240 -2.70 0.32 9.78
CA GLN A 240 -1.67 0.92 10.63
C GLN A 240 -1.86 2.43 10.76
N THR A 241 -1.16 3.02 11.73
CA THR A 241 -1.12 4.48 11.94
C THR A 241 -0.43 5.19 10.75
N ILE A 242 -0.84 6.38 10.34
CA ILE A 242 -0.07 7.22 9.39
C ILE A 242 1.04 8.02 10.07
N ARG A 243 1.11 7.95 11.40
CA ARG A 243 2.08 8.69 12.21
C ARG A 243 3.31 7.83 12.46
N VAL A 244 4.46 8.48 12.56
CA VAL A 244 5.69 7.86 13.04
C VAL A 244 5.48 7.48 14.50
N TYR A 245 5.73 6.23 14.87
CA TYR A 245 5.53 5.75 16.24
C TYR A 245 6.81 5.18 16.82
N GLN A 246 7.02 5.43 18.11
CA GLN A 246 8.14 4.87 18.83
C GLN A 246 7.92 3.38 19.10
N LEU A 247 8.94 2.56 18.84
CA LEU A 247 8.95 1.17 19.27
C LEU A 247 9.01 1.10 20.79
N ARG A 248 8.22 0.18 21.37
CA ARG A 248 8.28 -0.12 22.80
C ARG A 248 9.58 -0.85 23.12
N ASP A 249 9.98 -0.81 24.38
CA ASP A 249 11.22 -1.47 24.83
C ASP A 249 11.19 -2.98 24.53
N GLU A 250 10.03 -3.64 24.66
CA GLU A 250 9.93 -5.08 24.34
C GLU A 250 10.02 -5.36 22.83
N GLN A 251 9.52 -4.44 21.98
CA GLN A 251 9.63 -4.56 20.53
C GLN A 251 11.08 -4.35 20.09
N GLN A 252 11.77 -3.36 20.68
CA GLN A 252 13.19 -3.11 20.43
C GLN A 252 14.02 -4.31 20.88
N GLN A 253 13.79 -4.83 22.09
CA GLN A 253 14.52 -5.98 22.61
C GLN A 253 14.32 -7.23 21.76
N ALA A 254 13.08 -7.55 21.37
CA ALA A 254 12.81 -8.69 20.50
C ALA A 254 13.54 -8.57 19.14
N LEU A 255 13.61 -7.36 18.59
CA LEU A 255 14.36 -7.10 17.36
C LEU A 255 15.86 -7.27 17.57
N PHE A 256 16.42 -6.76 18.68
CA PHE A 256 17.83 -6.95 19.00
C PHE A 256 18.19 -8.42 19.18
N ASP A 257 17.38 -9.16 19.94
CA ASP A 257 17.59 -10.59 20.18
C ASP A 257 17.58 -11.37 18.87
N PHE A 258 16.64 -11.05 17.97
CA PHE A 258 16.56 -11.66 16.65
C PHE A 258 17.75 -11.30 15.74
N LEU A 259 18.19 -10.04 15.70
CA LEU A 259 19.33 -9.64 14.88
C LEU A 259 20.64 -10.23 15.39
N LEU A 260 20.79 -10.40 16.70
CA LEU A 260 21.99 -10.91 17.33
C LEU A 260 22.02 -12.43 17.49
N GLN A 261 20.91 -13.14 17.24
CA GLN A 261 20.84 -14.59 17.42
C GLN A 261 21.87 -15.34 16.55
N ASP A 262 22.37 -16.43 17.11
CA ASP A 262 23.19 -17.41 16.40
C ASP A 262 22.30 -18.48 15.76
N GLU A 263 22.78 -19.13 14.69
CA GLU A 263 22.05 -20.20 13.98
C GLU A 263 21.70 -21.41 14.86
N SER A 264 22.37 -21.57 16.01
CA SER A 264 22.20 -22.72 16.91
C SER A 264 20.88 -22.75 17.69
N SER A 265 20.18 -21.61 17.82
CA SER A 265 18.91 -21.53 18.54
C SER A 265 18.02 -20.44 17.93
N PRO A 266 17.36 -20.69 16.78
CA PRO A 266 16.59 -19.68 16.07
C PRO A 266 15.36 -19.27 16.90
N LEU A 267 15.30 -18.00 17.25
CA LEU A 267 14.08 -17.35 17.73
C LEU A 267 13.16 -17.08 16.54
N PRO A 268 11.83 -17.14 16.74
CA PRO A 268 10.89 -16.72 15.71
C PRO A 268 11.13 -15.24 15.37
N PRO A 269 11.13 -14.86 14.08
CA PRO A 269 11.36 -13.48 13.68
C PRO A 269 10.23 -12.59 14.23
N PRO A 270 10.53 -11.45 14.88
CA PRO A 270 9.51 -10.49 15.33
C PRO A 270 8.98 -9.63 14.16
N LEU A 271 9.38 -9.94 12.93
CA LEU A 271 9.11 -9.15 11.73
C LEU A 271 7.83 -9.62 11.03
N PRO A 272 7.00 -8.71 10.50
CA PRO A 272 7.11 -7.26 10.62
C PRO A 272 6.63 -6.79 11.99
N ILE A 273 7.28 -5.80 12.59
CA ILE A 273 6.84 -5.22 13.86
C ILE A 273 5.75 -4.19 13.55
N LEU A 274 4.50 -4.57 13.78
CA LEU A 274 3.36 -3.70 13.59
C LEU A 274 3.05 -2.88 14.84
N GLY A 275 2.70 -1.62 14.64
CA GLY A 275 2.27 -0.73 15.71
C GLY A 275 0.88 -1.10 16.20
N ASP A 276 0.69 -1.07 17.52
CA ASP A 276 -0.61 -1.28 18.14
C ASP A 276 -1.04 -0.07 18.97
N LYS A 277 -2.19 -0.18 19.64
CA LYS A 277 -2.68 0.88 20.51
C LYS A 277 -1.67 1.19 21.64
N GLN A 278 -0.88 0.23 22.09
CA GLN A 278 0.08 0.43 23.18
C GLN A 278 1.34 1.20 22.74
N ASN A 279 1.63 1.33 21.45
CA ASN A 279 2.58 2.32 20.93
C ASN A 279 2.01 3.74 21.10
N ARG A 280 2.19 4.35 22.27
CA ARG A 280 1.56 5.65 22.62
C ARG A 280 2.32 6.87 22.11
N ILE A 281 3.65 6.79 22.01
CA ILE A 281 4.46 7.90 21.53
C ILE A 281 4.39 7.91 20.01
N ARG A 282 3.67 8.89 19.48
CA ARG A 282 3.41 9.04 18.04
C ARG A 282 3.57 10.49 17.64
N VAL A 283 4.19 10.70 16.49
CA VAL A 283 4.51 12.01 15.95
C VAL A 283 3.97 12.08 14.53
N ASP A 284 3.25 13.16 14.22
CA ASP A 284 2.79 13.41 12.85
C ASP A 284 3.99 13.44 11.91
N ALA A 285 3.94 12.69 10.80
CA ALA A 285 5.08 12.57 9.88
C ALA A 285 5.66 13.92 9.42
N PRO A 286 4.86 14.95 9.07
CA PRO A 286 5.40 16.27 8.72
C PRO A 286 6.15 16.97 9.85
N ARG A 287 5.76 16.70 11.11
CA ARG A 287 6.37 17.30 12.31
C ARG A 287 7.57 16.50 12.82
N ALA A 288 7.62 15.20 12.52
CA ALA A 288 8.73 14.33 12.88
C ALA A 288 10.06 14.91 12.37
N LEU A 289 10.15 15.23 11.08
CA LEU A 289 11.34 15.85 10.48
C LEU A 289 11.57 17.28 10.98
N THR A 290 10.54 18.13 10.92
CA THR A 290 10.70 19.60 11.02
C THR A 290 10.77 20.14 12.46
N LEU A 291 10.15 19.46 13.42
CA LEU A 291 10.07 19.91 14.81
C LEU A 291 10.78 18.96 15.78
N HIS A 292 10.71 17.66 15.52
CA HIS A 292 11.22 16.64 16.45
C HIS A 292 12.56 16.03 16.02
N HIS A 293 13.09 16.40 14.85
CA HIS A 293 14.35 15.85 14.31
C HIS A 293 14.37 14.31 14.26
N ILE A 294 13.22 13.70 13.99
CA ILE A 294 13.05 12.26 13.82
C ILE A 294 13.12 11.94 12.33
N TYR A 295 14.28 11.44 11.90
CA TYR A 295 14.58 11.05 10.52
C TYR A 295 15.77 10.09 10.47
N ARG A 296 15.86 9.26 9.43
CA ARG A 296 17.11 8.55 9.12
C ARG A 296 18.03 9.50 8.37
N ASP A 297 17.62 9.96 7.20
CA ASP A 297 18.37 10.91 6.39
C ASP A 297 17.64 12.26 6.37
N ILE A 298 18.36 13.39 6.53
CA ILE A 298 17.71 14.71 6.62
C ILE A 298 16.92 15.10 5.35
N TRP A 299 17.23 14.45 4.24
CA TRP A 299 16.63 14.64 2.92
C TRP A 299 15.58 13.57 2.56
N GLU A 300 15.30 12.60 3.43
CA GLU A 300 14.40 11.47 3.12
C GLU A 300 12.95 11.89 2.82
N ARG A 301 12.53 13.06 3.31
CA ARG A 301 11.18 13.63 3.16
C ARG A 301 11.29 15.13 2.97
N ARG A 302 10.60 15.70 1.98
CA ARG A 302 10.51 17.17 1.90
C ARG A 302 9.55 17.73 2.96
N PRO A 303 9.79 18.96 3.46
CA PRO A 303 8.79 19.67 4.24
C PRO A 303 7.52 19.97 3.43
N LEU A 304 6.37 20.02 4.13
CA LEU A 304 5.11 20.46 3.53
C LEU A 304 5.09 21.98 3.30
N THR A 305 4.41 22.38 2.23
CA THR A 305 4.02 23.78 2.00
C THR A 305 3.01 24.25 3.07
N ILE A 306 2.83 25.56 3.20
CA ILE A 306 1.82 26.13 4.12
C ILE A 306 0.41 25.63 3.78
N ILE A 307 0.11 25.45 2.50
CA ILE A 307 -1.20 24.96 2.04
C ILE A 307 -1.38 23.49 2.41
N GLU A 308 -0.38 22.64 2.11
CA GLU A 308 -0.40 21.22 2.47
C GLU A 308 -0.50 21.05 4.00
N MET A 309 0.25 21.83 4.79
CA MET A 309 0.17 21.78 6.25
C MET A 309 -1.22 22.17 6.76
N ARG A 310 -1.86 23.19 6.18
CA ARG A 310 -3.25 23.56 6.55
C ARG A 310 -4.25 22.45 6.22
N ILE A 311 -4.06 21.74 5.10
CA ILE A 311 -4.90 20.60 4.74
C ILE A 311 -4.67 19.45 5.73
N PHE A 312 -3.41 19.17 6.05
CA PHE A 312 -3.02 18.16 7.03
C PHE A 312 -3.66 18.43 8.39
N ASP A 313 -3.56 19.65 8.91
CA ASP A 313 -4.09 20.03 10.22
C ASP A 313 -5.63 19.98 10.31
N ARG A 314 -6.32 19.97 9.17
CA ARG A 314 -7.78 19.83 9.08
C ARG A 314 -8.25 18.37 8.96
N ARG A 315 -7.33 17.42 8.78
CA ARG A 315 -7.69 16.01 8.64
C ARG A 315 -8.41 15.53 9.92
N PRO A 316 -9.51 14.77 9.78
CA PRO A 316 -10.14 14.13 10.93
C PRO A 316 -9.12 13.27 11.69
N LYS A 317 -9.08 13.43 13.01
CA LYS A 317 -8.25 12.62 13.88
C LYS A 317 -9.00 11.34 14.22
N ASP A 318 -8.54 10.22 13.71
CA ASP A 318 -9.11 8.92 14.03
C ASP A 318 -8.36 8.26 15.20
N GLU A 319 -8.98 7.23 15.79
CA GLU A 319 -8.38 6.52 16.93
C GLU A 319 -7.11 5.73 16.56
N PRO A 320 -7.02 5.05 15.39
CA PRO A 320 -5.80 4.40 14.95
C PRO A 320 -4.59 5.29 14.84
N ASP A 321 -4.74 6.60 14.61
CA ASP A 321 -3.63 7.55 14.53
C ASP A 321 -3.45 8.31 15.87
N TYR A 322 -4.56 8.66 16.53
CA TYR A 322 -4.61 9.47 17.77
C TYR A 322 -5.33 8.71 18.90
N PRO A 323 -4.71 7.67 19.49
CA PRO A 323 -5.33 6.86 20.53
C PRO A 323 -5.76 7.68 21.76
N GLU A 324 -5.01 8.74 22.08
CA GLU A 324 -5.31 9.67 23.16
C GLU A 324 -6.63 10.43 22.96
N VAL A 325 -6.99 10.72 21.71
CA VAL A 325 -8.28 11.34 21.35
C VAL A 325 -9.40 10.32 21.53
N GLY A 326 -9.18 9.06 21.14
CA GLY A 326 -10.11 7.96 21.39
C GLY A 326 -10.38 7.77 22.89
N ASP A 327 -9.32 7.77 23.71
CA ASP A 327 -9.43 7.67 25.17
C ASP A 327 -10.13 8.89 25.79
N MET A 328 -9.91 10.09 25.27
CA MET A 328 -10.63 11.29 25.69
C MET A 328 -12.13 11.18 25.39
N ILE A 329 -12.51 10.79 24.16
CA ILE A 329 -13.91 10.63 23.76
C ILE A 329 -14.61 9.58 24.63
N ARG A 330 -13.95 8.44 24.88
CA ARG A 330 -14.46 7.39 25.77
C ARG A 330 -14.72 7.91 27.19
N ARG A 331 -13.77 8.67 27.74
CA ARG A 331 -13.92 9.28 29.08
C ARG A 331 -15.09 10.26 29.13
N ILE A 332 -15.23 11.15 28.14
CA ILE A 332 -16.34 12.12 28.05
C ILE A 332 -17.69 11.39 27.97
N ASN A 333 -17.79 10.38 27.10
CA ASN A 333 -19.03 9.62 26.94
C ASN A 333 -19.41 8.86 28.22
N ALA A 334 -18.43 8.24 28.90
CA ALA A 334 -18.66 7.59 30.19
C ALA A 334 -19.16 8.56 31.26
N GLN A 335 -18.59 9.78 31.33
CA GLN A 335 -19.05 10.82 32.26
C GLN A 335 -20.45 11.35 31.90
N GLY A 336 -20.77 11.44 30.61
CA GLY A 336 -22.06 11.91 30.12
C GLY A 336 -23.18 10.84 30.11
N GLY A 337 -22.89 9.60 30.51
CA GLY A 337 -23.84 8.48 30.38
C GLY A 337 -24.21 8.16 28.94
N ILE A 338 -23.40 8.59 27.97
CA ILE A 338 -23.61 8.36 26.55
C ILE A 338 -23.04 6.99 26.20
N PRO A 339 -23.85 6.02 25.76
CA PRO A 339 -23.34 4.73 25.36
C PRO A 339 -22.41 4.90 24.16
N LEU A 340 -21.25 4.25 24.22
CA LEU A 340 -20.34 4.24 23.07
C LEU A 340 -20.99 3.46 21.92
N PRO A 341 -20.89 3.95 20.68
CA PRO A 341 -21.24 3.14 19.52
C PRO A 341 -20.45 1.82 19.62
N GLN A 342 -21.10 0.69 19.38
CA GLN A 342 -20.37 -0.56 19.21
C GLN A 342 -19.29 -0.31 18.16
N THR A 343 -18.05 -0.70 18.46
CA THR A 343 -16.98 -0.72 17.47
C THR A 343 -17.52 -1.44 16.25
N ARG A 344 -17.70 -0.73 15.13
CA ARG A 344 -17.99 -1.42 13.88
C ARG A 344 -16.84 -2.40 13.68
N PRO A 345 -17.11 -3.70 13.51
CA PRO A 345 -16.09 -4.59 13.03
C PRO A 345 -15.53 -3.92 11.78
N ARG A 346 -14.20 -3.80 11.69
CA ARG A 346 -13.60 -3.46 10.40
C ARG A 346 -14.21 -4.41 9.38
N SER A 347 -14.56 -3.91 8.21
CA SER A 347 -14.70 -4.77 7.04
C SER A 347 -13.36 -5.49 6.89
N LEU A 348 -13.22 -6.64 7.54
CA LEU A 348 -12.24 -7.62 7.18
C LEU A 348 -12.61 -7.94 5.74
N SER A 349 -11.73 -7.61 4.79
CA SER A 349 -11.65 -8.44 3.59
C SER A 349 -11.48 -9.90 4.06
N PRO A 350 -12.00 -10.87 3.30
CA PRO A 350 -12.17 -12.23 3.78
C PRO A 350 -10.87 -12.72 4.39
N THR A 351 -10.96 -13.29 5.58
CA THR A 351 -9.89 -14.08 6.17
C THR A 351 -9.37 -15.04 5.12
N MET A 352 -8.05 -15.11 4.97
CA MET A 352 -7.38 -16.25 4.35
C MET A 352 -8.12 -17.52 4.79
N ARG A 353 -8.78 -18.19 3.84
CA ARG A 353 -9.44 -19.46 4.13
C ARG A 353 -8.34 -20.47 4.39
N GLU A 354 -8.12 -20.80 5.65
CA GLU A 354 -7.62 -22.12 6.01
C GLU A 354 -8.65 -23.15 5.53
N ASP A 355 -8.20 -24.07 4.69
CA ASP A 355 -9.01 -25.10 4.07
C ASP A 355 -9.79 -25.91 5.12
N THR A 356 -11.12 -25.93 4.97
CA THR A 356 -11.93 -27.04 5.43
C THR A 356 -12.80 -27.54 4.29
N ASN A 357 -12.56 -28.80 3.95
CA ASN A 357 -13.34 -29.62 3.03
C ASN A 357 -14.85 -29.46 3.28
N LEU A 358 -15.54 -28.73 2.41
CA LEU A 358 -16.96 -28.89 2.11
C LEU A 358 -17.25 -28.28 0.73
N LEU A 359 -17.45 -29.17 -0.24
CA LEU A 359 -17.91 -28.86 -1.60
C LEU A 359 -19.23 -28.07 -1.56
N CYS A 360 -19.15 -26.76 -1.76
CA CYS A 360 -20.23 -25.96 -2.33
C CYS A 360 -19.67 -25.18 -3.53
N LYS A 361 -20.00 -25.66 -4.73
CA LYS A 361 -19.64 -25.01 -6.01
C LYS A 361 -20.27 -23.61 -6.11
N PRO A 362 -19.62 -22.63 -6.77
CA PRO A 362 -20.25 -21.35 -7.08
C PRO A 362 -21.47 -21.56 -7.99
N LEU A 363 -22.59 -20.93 -7.64
CA LEU A 363 -23.92 -21.14 -8.20
C LEU A 363 -24.19 -20.46 -9.56
N LEU A 364 -23.18 -19.95 -10.26
CA LEU A 364 -23.30 -19.49 -11.64
C LEU A 364 -21.99 -19.78 -12.37
N GLY A 365 -22.00 -20.73 -13.30
CA GLY A 365 -20.83 -21.06 -14.11
C GLY A 365 -20.44 -19.90 -15.04
N ASN A 366 -19.15 -19.80 -15.37
CA ASN A 366 -18.57 -18.81 -16.29
C ASN A 366 -19.33 -18.65 -17.63
N SER A 367 -20.10 -19.65 -18.04
CA SER A 367 -20.98 -19.59 -19.22
C SER A 367 -22.16 -18.62 -19.06
N ALA A 368 -22.78 -18.53 -17.88
CA ALA A 368 -23.91 -17.65 -17.61
C ALA A 368 -23.49 -16.18 -17.50
N LEU A 369 -22.32 -15.92 -16.88
CA LEU A 369 -21.70 -14.60 -16.85
C LEU A 369 -21.29 -14.12 -18.25
N ARG A 370 -20.71 -14.99 -19.07
CA ARG A 370 -20.41 -14.68 -20.49
C ARG A 370 -21.68 -14.41 -21.31
N ALA A 371 -22.79 -15.12 -21.04
CA ALA A 371 -24.06 -14.88 -21.71
C ALA A 371 -24.68 -13.52 -21.33
N LEU A 372 -24.56 -13.10 -20.08
CA LEU A 372 -25.00 -11.78 -19.61
C LEU A 372 -24.17 -10.64 -20.22
N TYR A 373 -22.84 -10.81 -20.30
CA TYR A 373 -21.96 -9.84 -20.96
C TYR A 373 -22.24 -9.73 -22.46
N SER A 374 -22.42 -10.86 -23.16
CA SER A 374 -22.77 -10.86 -24.58
C SER A 374 -24.15 -10.23 -24.85
N PHE A 375 -25.10 -10.37 -23.94
CA PHE A 375 -26.41 -9.74 -24.03
C PHE A 375 -26.33 -8.21 -23.81
N ALA A 376 -25.52 -7.76 -22.85
CA ALA A 376 -25.27 -6.35 -22.61
C ALA A 376 -24.58 -5.65 -23.81
N GLU A 377 -23.62 -6.33 -24.45
CA GLU A 377 -22.96 -5.82 -25.67
C GLU A 377 -23.93 -5.71 -26.85
N LYS A 378 -24.85 -6.68 -27.03
CA LYS A 378 -25.89 -6.59 -28.06
C LYS A 378 -26.86 -5.44 -27.82
N ILE A 379 -27.24 -5.17 -26.57
CA ILE A 379 -28.09 -4.02 -26.23
C ILE A 379 -27.36 -2.70 -26.53
N HIS A 380 -26.07 -2.60 -26.20
CA HIS A 380 -25.26 -1.41 -26.51
C HIS A 380 -25.07 -1.21 -28.03
N SER A 381 -24.88 -2.27 -28.79
CA SER A 381 -24.77 -2.24 -30.25
C SER A 381 -26.06 -1.76 -30.93
N VAL A 382 -27.22 -2.22 -30.45
CA VAL A 382 -28.54 -1.76 -30.95
C VAL A 382 -28.78 -0.29 -30.59
N GLN A 383 -28.39 0.16 -29.40
CA GLN A 383 -28.48 1.58 -29.01
C GLN A 383 -27.54 2.48 -29.82
N ALA A 384 -26.36 2.00 -30.21
CA ALA A 384 -25.45 2.73 -31.08
C ALA A 384 -25.99 2.84 -32.52
N SER A 385 -26.52 1.74 -33.07
CA SER A 385 -27.13 1.73 -34.41
C SER A 385 -28.37 2.63 -34.53
N CYS A 386 -29.08 2.89 -33.43
CA CYS A 386 -30.20 3.85 -33.40
C CYS A 386 -29.76 5.31 -33.31
N ARG A 387 -28.50 5.61 -32.93
CA ARG A 387 -27.94 6.97 -32.92
C ARG A 387 -27.43 7.43 -34.28
N ASP A 388 -27.01 6.50 -35.13
CA ASP A 388 -26.47 6.80 -36.47
C ASP A 388 -27.54 6.97 -37.56
N ALA A 389 -28.82 6.77 -37.23
CA ALA A 389 -29.93 7.05 -38.14
C ALA A 389 -30.41 8.51 -37.93
N ASP A 390 -29.86 9.43 -38.74
CA ASP A 390 -30.23 10.85 -38.84
C ASP A 390 -31.76 11.09 -38.81
N ILE A 391 -32.28 11.51 -37.66
CA ILE A 391 -33.63 12.09 -37.54
C ILE A 391 -33.53 13.35 -36.65
N PHE A 392 -33.06 14.46 -37.26
CA PHE A 392 -33.57 15.85 -37.20
C PHE A 392 -32.45 16.90 -37.40
N PRO A 393 -32.66 17.98 -38.20
CA PRO A 393 -31.60 18.89 -38.65
C PRO A 393 -31.36 20.08 -37.69
N VAL A 394 -30.15 20.65 -37.85
CA VAL A 394 -29.55 21.78 -37.13
C VAL A 394 -30.25 23.13 -37.38
N GLY A 395 -30.50 23.92 -36.32
CA GLY A 395 -30.77 25.37 -36.39
C GLY A 395 -31.65 25.94 -35.25
N MET A 396 -31.06 26.72 -34.33
CA MET A 396 -31.71 27.52 -33.25
C MET A 396 -32.57 28.71 -33.78
N PRO A 397 -33.42 29.46 -33.02
CA PRO A 397 -33.42 29.73 -31.56
C PRO A 397 -34.79 29.82 -30.81
N GLU A 398 -34.70 30.08 -29.49
CA GLU A 398 -35.71 30.38 -28.44
C GLU A 398 -37.18 30.67 -28.82
N GLN A 399 -38.15 29.96 -28.19
CA GLN A 399 -39.25 30.54 -27.40
C GLN A 399 -40.21 29.49 -26.77
N LYS A 400 -40.61 29.76 -25.52
CA LYS A 400 -41.85 29.43 -24.77
C LYS A 400 -42.72 28.23 -25.20
N GLY A 401 -42.89 27.29 -24.25
CA GLY A 401 -44.20 26.78 -23.82
C GLY A 401 -44.94 25.75 -24.68
N ALA A 402 -45.36 24.68 -24.01
CA ALA A 402 -46.34 23.66 -24.39
C ALA A 402 -45.83 22.36 -25.04
N ALA A 403 -46.28 21.27 -24.39
CA ALA A 403 -46.21 19.85 -24.70
C ALA A 403 -46.11 19.45 -26.19
N VAL A 404 -45.14 18.59 -26.49
CA VAL A 404 -45.19 17.66 -27.61
C VAL A 404 -44.87 16.26 -27.09
N ALA A 405 -45.89 15.40 -27.08
CA ALA A 405 -45.77 13.98 -26.83
C ALA A 405 -45.05 13.32 -28.01
N ALA A 406 -43.83 12.83 -27.80
CA ALA A 406 -43.13 11.98 -28.75
C ALA A 406 -43.28 10.51 -28.34
N LYS A 407 -43.86 9.74 -29.28
CA LYS A 407 -44.15 8.31 -29.21
C LYS A 407 -42.84 7.52 -29.16
N ALA A 408 -42.46 6.98 -28.00
CA ALA A 408 -41.49 5.89 -27.93
C ALA A 408 -42.18 4.57 -28.37
N PRO A 409 -41.49 3.66 -29.10
CA PRO A 409 -42.03 2.34 -29.40
C PRO A 409 -42.30 1.58 -28.09
N ARG A 410 -43.48 0.96 -27.97
CA ARG A 410 -43.93 0.22 -26.77
C ARG A 410 -42.99 -0.92 -26.37
N ASP A 411 -42.10 -1.36 -27.27
CA ASP A 411 -41.23 -2.51 -27.07
C ASP A 411 -39.96 -2.18 -26.26
N ILE A 412 -39.48 -0.93 -26.29
CA ILE A 412 -38.29 -0.51 -25.52
C ILE A 412 -38.61 -0.33 -24.03
N LEU A 413 -39.85 0.08 -23.71
CA LEU A 413 -40.31 0.22 -22.33
C LEU A 413 -40.49 -1.16 -21.65
N GLY A 414 -40.80 -2.21 -22.43
CA GLY A 414 -40.94 -3.59 -21.93
C GLY A 414 -39.60 -4.24 -21.55
N LEU A 415 -38.53 -3.93 -22.29
CA LEU A 415 -37.17 -4.43 -22.01
C LEU A 415 -36.54 -3.77 -20.77
N ALA A 416 -36.75 -2.47 -20.56
CA ALA A 416 -36.24 -1.76 -19.39
C ALA A 416 -36.88 -2.24 -18.06
N ILE A 417 -38.18 -2.59 -18.09
CA ILE A 417 -38.89 -3.13 -16.93
C ILE A 417 -38.42 -4.57 -16.61
N SER A 418 -38.02 -5.34 -17.62
CA SER A 418 -37.53 -6.72 -17.44
C SER A 418 -36.14 -6.77 -16.81
N PHE A 419 -35.27 -5.79 -17.10
CA PHE A 419 -33.91 -5.73 -16.54
C PHE A 419 -33.89 -5.33 -15.05
N ASP A 420 -34.73 -4.38 -14.64
CA ASP A 420 -34.87 -3.99 -13.22
C ASP A 420 -35.46 -5.13 -12.37
N LEU A 421 -36.32 -5.97 -12.96
CA LEU A 421 -36.89 -7.14 -12.28
C LEU A 421 -35.86 -8.27 -12.11
N VAL A 422 -34.97 -8.48 -13.09
CA VAL A 422 -33.87 -9.47 -13.00
C VAL A 422 -32.85 -9.07 -11.95
N LEU A 423 -32.48 -7.78 -11.87
CA LEU A 423 -31.59 -7.25 -10.83
C LEU A 423 -32.17 -7.39 -9.41
N ARG A 424 -33.48 -7.23 -9.24
CA ARG A 424 -34.14 -7.38 -7.94
C ARG A 424 -34.36 -8.83 -7.50
N VAL A 425 -34.34 -9.79 -8.43
CA VAL A 425 -34.46 -11.23 -8.11
C VAL A 425 -33.07 -11.88 -7.90
N ALA A 426 -32.01 -11.34 -8.50
CA ALA A 426 -30.66 -11.89 -8.44
C ALA A 426 -29.77 -11.33 -7.31
N LEU A 427 -30.10 -10.17 -6.73
CA LEU A 427 -29.35 -9.57 -5.62
C LEU A 427 -29.98 -9.90 -4.26
N PRO A 428 -29.19 -10.30 -3.24
CA PRO A 428 -29.72 -10.57 -1.92
C PRO A 428 -30.15 -9.26 -1.25
N LEU A 429 -31.44 -9.14 -0.92
CA LEU A 429 -31.88 -8.22 0.13
C LEU A 429 -31.82 -9.00 1.45
N ASP A 430 -31.23 -8.36 2.46
CA ASP A 430 -30.95 -8.92 3.78
C ASP A 430 -32.07 -9.77 4.39
N GLY A 431 -31.65 -10.90 5.00
CA GLY A 431 -32.32 -11.53 6.13
C GLY A 431 -33.65 -12.23 5.87
N GLY A 432 -33.60 -13.50 5.46
CA GLY A 432 -34.78 -14.38 5.54
C GLY A 432 -34.46 -15.82 5.17
N ASP A 433 -34.55 -16.72 6.16
CA ASP A 433 -34.54 -18.17 6.00
C ASP A 433 -35.66 -18.60 5.04
N GLY A 434 -35.29 -18.91 3.81
CA GLY A 434 -36.20 -19.38 2.77
C GLY A 434 -35.52 -20.42 1.90
N ASP A 435 -36.13 -21.60 1.86
CA ASP A 435 -35.65 -22.83 1.23
C ASP A 435 -35.11 -22.64 -0.21
N CYS A 436 -33.87 -23.07 -0.42
CA CYS A 436 -33.09 -22.91 -1.66
C CYS A 436 -33.75 -23.56 -2.88
N GLN A 437 -34.50 -24.66 -2.71
CA GLN A 437 -35.12 -25.36 -3.84
C GLN A 437 -36.21 -24.53 -4.54
N SER A 438 -36.94 -23.67 -3.81
CA SER A 438 -37.97 -22.82 -4.41
C SER A 438 -37.41 -21.63 -5.21
N ARG A 439 -36.15 -21.27 -4.96
CA ARG A 439 -35.45 -20.16 -5.63
C ARG A 439 -34.91 -20.59 -7.00
N GLU A 440 -34.40 -21.81 -7.10
CA GLU A 440 -33.89 -22.42 -8.32
C GLU A 440 -34.99 -22.64 -9.38
N GLU A 441 -36.18 -23.06 -8.94
CA GLU A 441 -37.33 -23.27 -9.83
C GLU A 441 -37.88 -21.95 -10.39
N LYS A 442 -37.83 -20.86 -9.60
CA LYS A 442 -38.24 -19.51 -10.03
C LYS A 442 -37.25 -18.89 -11.02
N ALA A 443 -35.95 -19.03 -10.77
CA ALA A 443 -34.92 -18.55 -11.69
C ALA A 443 -34.98 -19.27 -13.05
N SER A 444 -35.10 -20.61 -13.05
CA SER A 444 -35.20 -21.40 -14.28
C SER A 444 -36.43 -21.04 -15.12
N ARG A 445 -37.60 -20.80 -14.50
CA ARG A 445 -38.81 -20.35 -15.22
C ARG A 445 -38.66 -18.94 -15.81
N LEU A 446 -37.97 -18.04 -15.10
CA LEU A 446 -37.71 -16.68 -15.58
C LEU A 446 -36.77 -16.70 -16.80
N PHE A 447 -35.71 -17.50 -16.75
CA PHE A 447 -34.77 -17.66 -17.88
C PHE A 447 -35.42 -18.32 -19.11
N ALA A 448 -36.29 -19.31 -18.92
CA ALA A 448 -37.04 -19.92 -20.03
C ALA A 448 -38.00 -18.92 -20.71
N THR A 449 -38.59 -18.00 -19.93
CA THR A 449 -39.51 -16.98 -20.46
C THR A 449 -38.75 -15.87 -21.20
N LEU A 450 -37.57 -15.49 -20.72
CA LEU A 450 -36.71 -14.49 -21.37
C LEU A 450 -36.06 -15.02 -22.66
N GLY A 451 -35.69 -16.31 -22.70
CA GLY A 451 -35.21 -16.96 -23.92
C GLY A 451 -36.27 -16.98 -25.03
N ALA A 452 -37.52 -17.28 -24.67
CA ALA A 452 -38.63 -17.29 -25.63
C ALA A 452 -39.01 -15.88 -26.15
N LEU A 453 -38.77 -14.82 -25.37
CA LEU A 453 -38.97 -13.44 -25.82
C LEU A 453 -37.87 -12.98 -26.78
N ALA A 454 -36.62 -13.41 -26.56
CA ALA A 454 -35.48 -13.06 -27.41
C ALA A 454 -35.53 -13.73 -28.79
N ASP A 455 -36.14 -14.91 -28.91
CA ASP A 455 -36.34 -15.60 -30.19
C ASP A 455 -37.53 -15.05 -31.01
N ALA A 456 -38.37 -14.20 -30.40
CA ALA A 456 -39.57 -13.64 -31.01
C ALA A 456 -39.42 -12.18 -31.52
N THR A 457 -38.28 -11.54 -31.23
CA THR A 457 -37.91 -10.17 -31.64
C THR A 457 -36.67 -10.20 -32.52
#